data_AF-A0A7W6AJS4-F1
#
_entry.id   AF-A0A7W6AJS4-F1
#
_cell.length_a   1.000
_cell.length_b   1.000
_cell.length_c   1.000
_cell.angle_alpha   90.00
_cell.angle_beta   90.00
_cell.angle_gamma   90.00
#
_symmetry.space_group_name_H-M   'P 1'
#
loop_
_entity.id
_entity.type
_entity.pdbx_description
1 polymer ?
#
loop_
_entity_poly.entity_id
_entity_poly.type
_entity_poly.pdbx_seq_one_letter_code
_entity_poly.pdbx_strand_id
1 'polypeptide(L)'
;MPPYRSTLALVLLLAASGALAQTEEPAPAPAQEEPVPGPPPPLPDLSDPNARNAESLSEPGPNSTIPKALRGSGSKSGGPANDLNARSSNETPQSRSNLANVLTGKELFHGNYCGAGQRGEGLPPTDQLDAACMRHDACYDAAGYASCACDQMLGREASAVADQPSVTADVRGKALSVVEAAGVLSCKSP
;
A
#
# COMPACT_ATOMS: atom_id res chain seq x y z
N MET A 1 -10.39 30.68 48.68
CA MET A 1 -9.68 29.92 49.73
C MET A 1 -10.72 29.07 50.47
N PRO A 2 -10.45 27.83 50.90
CA PRO A 2 -9.85 26.66 50.25
C PRO A 2 -10.85 25.45 50.38
N PRO A 3 -10.49 24.17 50.68
CA PRO A 3 -10.64 23.06 49.74
C PRO A 3 -11.44 21.85 50.29
N TYR A 4 -11.73 20.84 49.46
CA TYR A 4 -11.90 19.47 49.96
C TYR A 4 -11.24 18.43 49.04
N ARG A 5 -10.18 17.83 49.59
CA ARG A 5 -9.61 16.54 49.18
C ARG A 5 -10.50 15.43 49.74
N SER A 6 -10.73 14.36 49.01
CA SER A 6 -10.89 13.06 49.66
C SER A 6 -10.46 11.90 48.75
N THR A 7 -9.68 11.03 49.36
CA THR A 7 -8.93 9.90 48.84
C THR A 7 -9.71 8.59 48.87
N LEU A 8 -9.34 7.69 47.97
CA LEU A 8 -9.35 6.21 48.02
C LEU A 8 -10.69 5.46 48.23
N ALA A 9 -10.98 4.51 47.32
CA ALA A 9 -10.84 3.09 47.62
C ALA A 9 -10.94 2.21 46.36
N LEU A 10 -10.00 1.27 46.27
CA LEU A 10 -9.78 0.24 45.25
C LEU A 10 -10.46 -1.06 45.71
N VAL A 11 -11.21 -1.75 44.86
CA VAL A 11 -11.57 -3.18 45.08
C VAL A 11 -11.49 -3.94 43.75
N LEU A 12 -10.51 -4.86 43.68
CA LEU A 12 -10.35 -5.90 42.66
C LEU A 12 -11.36 -7.04 42.90
N LEU A 13 -11.92 -7.60 41.83
CA LEU A 13 -12.60 -8.90 41.84
C LEU A 13 -12.08 -9.75 40.67
N LEU A 14 -11.43 -10.86 41.05
CA LEU A 14 -10.92 -11.93 40.19
C LEU A 14 -11.80 -13.18 40.33
N ALA A 15 -11.77 -14.01 39.28
CA ALA A 15 -11.95 -15.47 39.23
C ALA A 15 -13.25 -16.04 38.62
N ALA A 16 -13.10 -16.47 37.37
CA ALA A 16 -13.36 -17.79 36.78
C ALA A 16 -14.53 -18.66 37.29
N SER A 17 -15.37 -19.08 36.33
CA SER A 17 -16.19 -20.30 36.33
C SER A 17 -16.41 -20.62 34.84
N GLY A 18 -16.10 -21.77 34.25
CA GLY A 18 -16.21 -23.15 34.70
C GLY A 18 -17.02 -23.87 33.63
N ALA A 19 -16.36 -24.59 32.71
CA ALA A 19 -17.00 -25.36 31.66
C ALA A 19 -17.62 -26.64 32.21
N LEU A 20 -18.87 -26.95 31.85
CA LEU A 20 -19.43 -28.31 31.92
C LEU A 20 -20.22 -28.59 30.64
N ALA A 21 -19.78 -29.63 29.94
CA ALA A 21 -20.42 -30.24 28.79
C ALA A 21 -21.68 -31.01 29.22
N GLN A 22 -22.72 -30.97 28.39
CA GLN A 22 -23.73 -32.02 28.34
C GLN A 22 -23.80 -32.52 26.89
N THR A 23 -23.50 -33.80 26.76
CA THR A 23 -23.55 -34.62 25.55
C THR A 23 -25.00 -34.99 25.24
N GLU A 24 -25.51 -34.58 24.08
CA GLU A 24 -26.77 -35.07 23.55
C GLU A 24 -26.44 -36.04 22.40
N GLU A 25 -26.86 -37.30 22.56
CA GLU A 25 -26.62 -38.39 21.63
C GLU A 25 -27.66 -38.34 20.49
N PRO A 26 -27.26 -38.09 19.22
CA PRO A 26 -28.20 -38.05 18.11
C PRO A 26 -28.39 -39.45 17.49
N ALA A 27 -29.64 -39.78 17.18
CA ALA A 27 -30.07 -41.00 16.49
C ALA A 27 -29.35 -41.22 15.14
N PRO A 28 -29.22 -42.48 14.65
CA PRO A 28 -28.46 -42.77 13.43
C PRO A 28 -29.13 -42.21 12.17
N ALA A 29 -28.36 -41.48 11.37
CA ALA A 29 -28.74 -40.94 10.07
C ALA A 29 -28.76 -42.03 8.98
N PRO A 30 -29.61 -41.93 7.94
CA PRO A 30 -29.60 -42.83 6.80
C PRO A 30 -28.33 -42.67 5.96
N ALA A 31 -27.83 -43.78 5.41
CA ALA A 31 -26.62 -43.84 4.59
C ALA A 31 -26.68 -42.84 3.43
N GLN A 32 -25.69 -41.94 3.38
CA GLN A 32 -25.49 -41.02 2.26
C GLN A 32 -24.53 -41.68 1.27
N GLU A 33 -24.95 -41.77 0.02
CA GLU A 33 -24.13 -42.25 -1.10
C GLU A 33 -22.93 -41.29 -1.30
N GLU A 34 -21.71 -41.80 -1.20
CA GLU A 34 -20.49 -40.99 -1.36
C GLU A 34 -20.39 -40.46 -2.80
N PRO A 35 -20.20 -39.13 -3.02
CA PRO A 35 -19.96 -38.60 -4.35
C PRO A 35 -18.57 -39.04 -4.83
N VAL A 36 -18.52 -39.79 -5.93
CA VAL A 36 -17.26 -40.16 -6.59
C VAL A 36 -16.52 -38.87 -7.02
N PRO A 37 -15.30 -38.60 -6.54
CA PRO A 37 -14.56 -37.41 -6.93
C PRO A 37 -14.21 -37.44 -8.42
N GLY A 38 -14.48 -36.34 -9.12
CA GLY A 38 -14.01 -36.14 -10.49
C GLY A 38 -12.48 -36.06 -10.58
N PRO A 39 -11.89 -36.24 -11.77
CA PRO A 39 -10.44 -36.15 -11.97
C PRO A 39 -9.90 -34.78 -11.53
N PRO A 40 -8.68 -34.72 -10.98
CA PRO A 40 -8.08 -33.47 -10.53
C PRO A 40 -7.87 -32.51 -11.71
N PRO A 41 -8.00 -31.19 -11.50
CA PRO A 41 -7.75 -30.21 -12.53
C PRO A 41 -6.29 -30.29 -13.02
N PRO A 42 -6.03 -29.97 -14.29
CA PRO A 42 -4.66 -29.93 -14.81
C PRO A 42 -3.82 -28.90 -14.06
N LEU A 43 -2.54 -29.22 -13.86
CA LEU A 43 -1.59 -28.33 -13.20
C LEU A 43 -1.36 -27.06 -14.05
N PRO A 44 -1.18 -25.88 -13.43
CA PRO A 44 -0.95 -24.63 -14.14
C PRO A 44 0.39 -24.64 -14.87
N ASP A 45 0.44 -24.06 -16.06
CA ASP A 45 1.69 -23.82 -16.78
C ASP A 45 2.45 -22.66 -16.12
N LEU A 46 3.61 -22.98 -15.54
CA LEU A 46 4.44 -22.04 -14.78
C LEU A 46 5.34 -21.17 -15.66
N SER A 47 5.28 -21.36 -16.99
CA SER A 47 6.15 -20.67 -17.95
C SER A 47 5.67 -19.25 -18.29
N ASP A 48 4.42 -18.91 -17.97
CA ASP A 48 3.84 -17.58 -18.13
C ASP A 48 3.30 -17.10 -16.77
N PRO A 49 3.91 -16.07 -16.15
CA PRO A 49 3.54 -15.60 -14.81
C PRO A 49 2.14 -14.97 -14.75
N ASN A 50 1.51 -14.72 -15.91
CA ASN A 50 0.13 -14.21 -16.01
C ASN A 50 -0.83 -15.20 -16.66
N ALA A 51 -0.39 -16.41 -17.06
CA ALA A 51 -1.29 -17.42 -17.58
C ALA A 51 -2.10 -18.04 -16.44
N ARG A 52 -3.32 -17.56 -16.28
CA ARG A 52 -4.41 -18.44 -15.87
C ARG A 52 -4.87 -19.17 -17.13
N ASN A 53 -5.02 -20.49 -17.02
CA ASN A 53 -5.62 -21.40 -18.01
C ASN A 53 -6.29 -20.67 -19.20
N ALA A 54 -5.79 -20.93 -20.41
CA ALA A 54 -6.01 -20.20 -21.64
C ALA A 54 -7.48 -20.04 -22.10
N GLU A 55 -8.29 -19.32 -21.34
CA GLU A 55 -9.61 -18.85 -21.74
C GLU A 55 -9.60 -17.33 -21.62
N SER A 56 -9.70 -16.68 -22.78
CA SER A 56 -9.88 -15.24 -22.91
C SER A 56 -11.02 -14.78 -22.00
N LEU A 57 -10.77 -13.81 -21.12
CA LEU A 57 -11.79 -13.18 -20.27
C LEU A 57 -12.91 -12.50 -21.08
N SER A 58 -12.74 -12.35 -22.39
CA SER A 58 -13.73 -11.74 -23.29
C SER A 58 -14.84 -12.72 -23.71
N GLU A 59 -14.64 -14.03 -23.55
CA GLU A 59 -15.57 -15.05 -24.02
C GLU A 59 -15.82 -16.08 -22.89
N PRO A 60 -17.07 -16.45 -22.59
CA PRO A 60 -17.33 -17.41 -21.53
C PRO A 60 -16.96 -18.83 -21.96
N GLY A 61 -16.37 -19.59 -21.04
CA GLY A 61 -16.30 -21.04 -21.16
C GLY A 61 -17.69 -21.68 -21.24
N PRO A 62 -17.80 -22.91 -21.77
CA PRO A 62 -19.07 -23.56 -22.13
C PRO A 62 -20.06 -23.77 -20.97
N ASN A 63 -19.64 -23.53 -19.71
CA ASN A 63 -20.44 -23.73 -18.50
C ASN A 63 -20.77 -22.42 -17.74
N SER A 64 -20.61 -21.24 -18.34
CA SER A 64 -20.90 -19.97 -17.65
C SER A 64 -22.40 -19.75 -17.44
N THR A 65 -22.85 -19.77 -16.18
CA THR A 65 -24.24 -19.51 -15.75
C THR A 65 -24.58 -18.02 -15.64
N ILE A 66 -23.65 -17.11 -15.98
CA ILE A 66 -23.86 -15.67 -15.87
C ILE A 66 -24.84 -15.20 -16.97
N PRO A 67 -26.00 -14.63 -16.61
CA PRO A 67 -26.95 -14.09 -17.59
C PRO A 67 -26.28 -13.08 -18.52
N LYS A 68 -26.58 -13.17 -19.82
CA LYS A 68 -25.95 -12.34 -20.87
C LYS A 68 -26.09 -10.83 -20.62
N ALA A 69 -27.18 -10.42 -19.94
CA ALA A 69 -27.43 -9.04 -19.53
C ALA A 69 -26.48 -8.51 -18.44
N LEU A 70 -25.89 -9.38 -17.62
CA LEU A 70 -24.98 -9.02 -16.52
C LEU A 70 -23.50 -9.13 -16.92
N ARG A 71 -23.21 -9.65 -18.12
CA ARG A 71 -21.87 -9.97 -18.63
C ARG A 71 -20.95 -8.76 -18.84
N GLY A 72 -21.50 -7.54 -18.89
CA GLY A 72 -20.74 -6.28 -18.97
C GLY A 72 -20.77 -5.45 -17.69
N SER A 73 -21.30 -5.97 -16.57
CA SER A 73 -21.31 -5.21 -15.30
C SER A 73 -19.89 -5.00 -14.78
N GLY A 74 -19.02 -6.01 -14.91
CA GLY A 74 -17.62 -5.97 -14.48
C GLY A 74 -16.82 -4.83 -15.12
N SER A 75 -17.02 -4.61 -16.42
CA SER A 75 -16.36 -3.56 -17.21
C SER A 75 -16.91 -2.15 -16.94
N LYS A 76 -18.02 -2.03 -16.19
CA LYS A 76 -18.61 -0.76 -15.75
C LYS A 76 -18.56 -0.54 -14.24
N SER A 77 -18.14 -1.54 -13.45
CA SER A 77 -18.01 -1.44 -11.98
C SER A 77 -16.77 -0.68 -11.52
N GLY A 78 -15.96 -0.16 -12.44
CA GLY A 78 -15.00 0.88 -12.12
C GLY A 78 -15.75 2.18 -11.83
N GLY A 79 -16.18 2.38 -10.58
CA GLY A 79 -16.63 3.69 -10.12
C GLY A 79 -15.51 4.75 -10.27
N PRO A 80 -15.69 5.98 -9.78
CA PRO A 80 -14.68 7.05 -9.88
C PRO A 80 -13.30 6.67 -9.27
N ALA A 81 -13.24 5.61 -8.46
CA ALA A 81 -11.99 5.04 -7.97
C ALA A 81 -11.12 4.39 -9.08
N ASN A 82 -11.71 3.90 -10.17
CA ASN A 82 -10.97 3.32 -11.29
C ASN A 82 -10.35 4.39 -12.20
N ASP A 83 -10.91 5.60 -12.21
CA ASP A 83 -10.33 6.76 -12.91
C ASP A 83 -9.00 7.19 -12.28
N LEU A 84 -8.76 6.85 -11.01
CA LEU A 84 -7.47 7.03 -10.33
C LEU A 84 -6.40 6.04 -10.81
N ASN A 85 -6.81 4.88 -11.35
CA ASN A 85 -5.94 3.87 -11.95
C ASN A 85 -5.75 4.06 -13.46
N ALA A 86 -6.59 4.88 -14.11
CA ALA A 86 -6.38 5.35 -15.48
C ALA A 86 -5.26 6.40 -15.52
N ARG A 87 -4.11 6.10 -14.93
CA ARG A 87 -2.87 6.83 -15.15
C ARG A 87 -2.57 6.78 -16.65
N SER A 88 -2.53 7.97 -17.24
CA SER A 88 -1.87 8.34 -18.49
C SER A 88 -1.39 7.16 -19.34
N SER A 89 -2.19 6.75 -20.32
CA SER A 89 -1.72 5.99 -21.48
C SER A 89 -0.68 6.76 -22.34
N ASN A 90 -0.29 7.97 -21.88
CA ASN A 90 0.84 8.76 -22.36
C ASN A 90 2.11 8.61 -21.49
N GLU A 91 2.20 7.66 -20.55
CA GLU A 91 3.51 7.27 -20.02
C GLU A 91 4.33 6.61 -21.14
N THR A 92 5.21 7.41 -21.74
CA THR A 92 6.16 6.98 -22.75
C THR A 92 7.00 5.82 -22.19
N PRO A 93 7.37 4.82 -23.03
CA PRO A 93 8.26 3.71 -22.65
C PRO A 93 9.59 4.11 -21.98
N GLN A 94 9.96 5.40 -22.02
CA GLN A 94 11.12 5.99 -21.35
C GLN A 94 11.03 6.00 -19.80
N SER A 95 9.82 5.95 -19.22
CA SER A 95 9.60 5.92 -17.76
C SER A 95 10.25 4.67 -17.11
N ARG A 96 10.19 3.51 -17.78
CA ARG A 96 10.81 2.28 -17.28
C ARG A 96 12.34 2.27 -17.38
N SER A 97 12.93 2.90 -18.40
CA SER A 97 14.39 2.96 -18.56
C SER A 97 15.07 3.87 -17.53
N ASN A 98 14.37 4.90 -17.03
CA ASN A 98 14.90 5.79 -15.98
C ASN A 98 14.63 5.28 -14.56
N LEU A 99 13.64 4.41 -14.34
CA LEU A 99 13.38 3.84 -13.01
C LEU A 99 14.62 3.11 -12.43
N ALA A 100 15.33 2.34 -13.25
CA ALA A 100 16.56 1.67 -12.82
C ALA A 100 17.64 2.66 -12.37
N ASN A 101 17.74 3.82 -13.03
CA ASN A 101 18.69 4.88 -12.65
C ASN A 101 18.27 5.55 -11.34
N VAL A 102 16.98 5.78 -11.13
CA VAL A 102 16.45 6.30 -9.86
C VAL A 102 16.73 5.34 -8.70
N LEU A 103 16.45 4.05 -8.89
CA LEU A 103 16.69 3.02 -7.86
C LEU A 103 18.17 2.81 -7.54
N THR A 104 19.05 3.01 -8.53
CA THR A 104 20.51 2.94 -8.33
C THR A 104 21.12 4.27 -7.91
N GLY A 105 20.32 5.32 -7.71
CA GLY A 105 20.78 6.64 -7.30
C GLY A 105 21.57 7.41 -8.37
N LYS A 106 21.51 6.98 -9.64
CA LYS A 106 22.14 7.66 -10.78
C LYS A 106 21.32 8.84 -11.29
N GLU A 107 20.04 8.88 -10.94
CA GLU A 107 19.11 9.94 -11.30
C GLU A 107 18.22 10.29 -10.11
N LEU A 108 17.75 11.54 -10.07
CA LEU A 108 16.78 11.97 -9.08
C LEU A 108 15.40 11.41 -9.41
N PHE A 109 14.66 11.04 -8.37
CA PHE A 109 13.27 10.61 -8.45
C PHE A 109 12.34 11.76 -8.87
N HIS A 110 12.63 12.98 -8.40
CA HIS A 110 11.82 14.16 -8.66
C HIS A 110 12.63 15.45 -8.46
N GLY A 111 12.31 16.48 -9.26
CA GLY A 111 12.88 17.83 -9.10
C GLY A 111 14.41 17.90 -9.11
N ASN A 112 14.94 18.66 -8.16
CA ASN A 112 16.36 18.94 -7.98
C ASN A 112 16.97 18.26 -6.75
N TYR A 113 16.14 17.76 -5.82
CA TYR A 113 16.57 17.28 -4.50
C TYR A 113 16.03 15.90 -4.15
N CYS A 114 14.91 15.45 -4.70
CA CYS A 114 14.38 14.14 -4.32
C CYS A 114 15.16 13.00 -5.01
N GLY A 115 16.10 12.39 -4.32
CA GLY A 115 16.86 11.23 -4.79
C GLY A 115 18.14 10.99 -4.00
N ALA A 116 19.02 10.13 -4.53
CA ALA A 116 20.37 10.03 -3.99
C ALA A 116 21.21 11.21 -4.49
N GLY A 117 21.65 12.07 -3.56
CA GLY A 117 22.31 13.33 -3.89
C GLY A 117 21.32 14.37 -4.45
N GLN A 118 21.86 15.45 -5.03
CA GLN A 118 21.05 16.56 -5.55
C GLN A 118 21.66 17.14 -6.83
N ARG A 119 20.84 17.79 -7.67
CA ARG A 119 21.26 18.40 -8.94
C ARG A 119 22.04 19.71 -8.77
N GLY A 120 22.00 20.35 -7.60
CA GLY A 120 22.91 21.45 -7.34
C GLY A 120 22.54 22.34 -6.16
N GLU A 121 23.57 22.72 -5.42
CA GLU A 121 23.53 23.84 -4.48
C GLU A 121 23.11 25.12 -5.24
N GLY A 122 22.13 25.86 -4.70
CA GLY A 122 21.69 27.14 -5.26
C GLY A 122 20.61 27.07 -6.35
N LEU A 123 20.13 25.89 -6.73
CA LEU A 123 18.89 25.77 -7.51
C LEU A 123 17.66 25.93 -6.59
N PRO A 124 16.59 26.61 -7.02
CA PRO A 124 15.37 26.59 -6.25
C PRO A 124 14.69 25.20 -6.37
N PRO A 125 13.98 24.74 -5.32
CA PRO A 125 13.14 23.55 -5.43
C PRO A 125 12.03 23.80 -6.47
N THR A 126 11.70 22.77 -7.26
CA THR A 126 10.72 22.90 -8.35
C THR A 126 9.27 22.95 -7.86
N ASP A 127 8.98 22.34 -6.71
CA ASP A 127 7.68 22.37 -6.05
C ASP A 127 7.81 22.09 -4.53
N GLN A 128 6.66 21.94 -3.85
CA GLN A 128 6.61 21.71 -2.41
C GLN A 128 7.21 20.37 -1.98
N LEU A 129 7.13 19.33 -2.82
CA LEU A 129 7.75 18.03 -2.52
C LEU A 129 9.27 18.15 -2.64
N ASP A 130 9.75 18.77 -3.71
CA ASP A 130 11.18 19.01 -3.92
C ASP A 130 11.78 19.89 -2.81
N ALA A 131 11.00 20.85 -2.29
CA ALA A 131 11.41 21.67 -1.15
C ALA A 131 11.52 20.87 0.16
N ALA A 132 10.73 19.80 0.34
CA ALA A 132 10.86 18.89 1.48
C ALA A 132 12.13 18.04 1.37
N CYS A 133 12.41 17.51 0.17
CA CYS A 133 13.66 16.79 -0.11
C CYS A 133 14.89 17.68 0.13
N MET A 134 14.86 18.95 -0.32
CA MET A 134 15.95 19.91 -0.07
C MET A 134 16.22 20.13 1.43
N ARG A 135 15.17 20.18 2.27
CA ARG A 135 15.34 20.30 3.74
C ARG A 135 15.88 19.02 4.36
N HIS A 136 15.52 17.86 3.81
CA HIS A 136 16.04 16.56 4.24
C HIS A 136 17.53 16.43 3.95
N ASP A 137 17.97 16.77 2.74
CA ASP A 137 19.38 16.79 2.35
C ASP A 137 20.19 17.71 3.28
N ALA A 138 19.71 18.94 3.50
CA ALA A 138 20.36 19.88 4.42
C ALA A 138 20.40 19.36 5.88
N CYS A 139 19.40 18.58 6.31
CA CYS A 139 19.36 17.95 7.62
C CYS A 139 20.43 16.85 7.74
N TYR A 140 20.59 16.03 6.70
CA TYR A 140 21.66 15.03 6.63
C TYR A 140 23.04 15.67 6.64
N ASP A 141 23.25 16.75 5.88
CA ASP A 141 24.51 17.49 5.87
C ASP A 141 24.85 18.06 7.25
N ALA A 142 23.86 18.65 7.93
CA ALA A 142 24.03 19.19 9.28
C ALA A 142 24.29 18.10 10.33
N ALA A 143 23.66 16.93 10.19
CA ALA A 143 23.85 15.81 11.10
C ALA A 143 25.19 15.09 10.86
N GLY A 144 25.66 15.03 9.61
CA GLY A 144 26.84 14.27 9.20
C GLY A 144 26.63 12.75 9.18
N TYR A 145 25.39 12.27 9.33
CA TYR A 145 25.01 10.86 9.24
C TYR A 145 23.54 10.71 8.84
N ALA A 146 23.16 9.52 8.35
CA ALA A 146 21.77 9.17 8.05
C ALA A 146 20.93 9.17 9.34
N SER A 147 20.21 10.25 9.60
CA SER A 147 19.53 10.50 10.87
C SER A 147 18.06 10.11 10.80
N CYS A 148 17.61 9.25 11.74
CA CYS A 148 16.21 8.86 11.83
C CYS A 148 15.26 10.04 12.08
N ALA A 149 15.76 11.13 12.67
CA ALA A 149 14.97 12.33 12.89
C ALA A 149 14.74 13.11 11.58
N CYS A 150 15.75 13.16 10.71
CA CYS A 150 15.63 13.77 9.39
C CYS A 150 14.64 12.97 8.52
N ASP A 151 14.71 11.63 8.52
CA ASP A 151 13.80 10.78 7.74
C ASP A 151 12.34 10.94 8.20
N GLN A 152 12.12 10.96 9.51
CA GLN A 152 10.78 11.22 10.05
C GLN A 152 10.26 12.63 9.71
N MET A 153 11.14 13.63 9.63
CA MET A 153 10.75 14.97 9.17
C MET A 153 10.32 14.93 7.71
N LEU A 154 11.13 14.31 6.84
CA LEU A 154 10.81 14.13 5.42
C LEU A 154 9.45 13.44 5.24
N GLY A 155 9.21 12.35 5.96
CA GLY A 155 7.93 11.64 5.92
C GLY A 155 6.75 12.55 6.25
N ARG A 156 6.84 13.34 7.33
CA ARG A 156 5.76 14.28 7.71
C ARG A 156 5.51 15.35 6.67
N GLU A 157 6.56 15.94 6.12
CA GLU A 157 6.44 17.00 5.11
C GLU A 157 5.89 16.45 3.80
N ALA A 158 6.35 15.28 3.37
CA ALA A 158 5.82 14.60 2.19
C ALA A 158 4.34 14.20 2.37
N SER A 159 3.94 13.72 3.56
CA SER A 159 2.52 13.47 3.86
C SER A 159 1.68 14.74 3.72
N ALA A 160 2.15 15.88 4.24
CA ALA A 160 1.44 17.15 4.10
C ALA A 160 1.27 17.58 2.63
N VAL A 161 2.26 17.31 1.78
CA VAL A 161 2.15 17.55 0.32
C VAL A 161 1.13 16.59 -0.32
N ALA A 162 1.16 15.31 0.05
CA ALA A 162 0.24 14.29 -0.46
C ALA A 162 -1.23 14.60 -0.11
N ASP A 163 -1.48 15.23 1.03
CA ASP A 163 -2.82 15.58 1.50
C ASP A 163 -3.35 16.90 0.92
N GLN A 164 -2.49 17.71 0.28
CA GLN A 164 -2.86 19.04 -0.18
C GLN A 164 -3.65 18.99 -1.53
N PRO A 165 -4.94 19.42 -1.57
CA PRO A 165 -5.76 19.30 -2.78
C PRO A 165 -5.32 20.19 -3.95
N SER A 166 -4.60 21.29 -3.67
CA SER A 166 -4.06 22.18 -4.70
C SER A 166 -2.81 21.63 -5.41
N VAL A 167 -2.23 20.54 -4.91
CA VAL A 167 -1.08 19.87 -5.53
C VAL A 167 -1.57 18.91 -6.61
N THR A 168 -0.86 18.82 -7.73
CA THR A 168 -1.21 17.92 -8.83
C THR A 168 -1.20 16.46 -8.37
N ALA A 169 -2.08 15.63 -8.95
CA ALA A 169 -2.18 14.22 -8.59
C ALA A 169 -0.86 13.45 -8.76
N ASP A 170 -0.04 13.81 -9.75
CA ASP A 170 1.29 13.24 -9.96
C ASP A 170 2.24 13.54 -8.77
N VAL A 171 2.36 14.82 -8.38
CA VAL A 171 3.22 15.21 -7.25
C VAL A 171 2.71 14.63 -5.94
N ARG A 172 1.39 14.55 -5.73
CA ARG A 172 0.80 13.86 -4.57
C ARG A 172 1.15 12.36 -4.56
N GLY A 173 1.11 11.70 -5.71
CA GLY A 173 1.51 10.30 -5.86
C GLY A 173 2.99 10.08 -5.56
N LYS A 174 3.86 10.97 -6.05
CA LYS A 174 5.30 10.96 -5.75
C LYS A 174 5.57 11.21 -4.27
N ALA A 175 4.83 12.13 -3.65
CA ALA A 175 4.94 12.43 -2.23
C ALA A 175 4.61 11.20 -1.37
N LEU A 176 3.57 10.44 -1.72
CA LEU A 176 3.28 9.16 -1.06
C LEU A 176 4.43 8.15 -1.19
N SER A 177 5.06 8.06 -2.37
CA SER A 177 6.26 7.22 -2.52
C SER A 177 7.41 7.66 -1.61
N VAL A 178 7.59 8.97 -1.41
CA VAL A 178 8.59 9.52 -0.49
C VAL A 178 8.23 9.23 0.98
N VAL A 179 6.96 9.28 1.36
CA VAL A 179 6.50 8.88 2.71
C VAL A 179 6.90 7.44 3.01
N GLU A 180 6.61 6.51 2.09
CA GLU A 180 6.95 5.10 2.25
C GLU A 180 8.46 4.89 2.31
N ALA A 181 9.21 5.55 1.41
CA ALA A 181 10.67 5.48 1.39
C ALA A 181 11.27 5.95 2.72
N ALA A 182 10.84 7.12 3.22
CA ALA A 182 11.31 7.67 4.49
C ALA A 182 11.07 6.74 5.69
N GLY A 183 10.03 5.89 5.64
CA GLY A 183 9.74 4.90 6.67
C GLY A 183 10.64 3.66 6.66
N VAL A 184 11.35 3.39 5.56
CA VAL A 184 12.17 2.17 5.38
C VAL A 184 13.66 2.43 5.18
N LEU A 185 14.07 3.69 5.10
CA LEU A 185 15.50 4.05 5.03
C LEU A 185 16.23 3.58 6.29
N SER A 186 17.43 3.05 6.09
CA SER A 186 18.31 2.71 7.21
C SER A 186 18.88 3.98 7.83
N CYS A 187 18.67 4.16 9.13
CA CYS A 187 19.02 5.38 9.83
C CYS A 187 19.61 5.09 11.22
N LYS A 188 20.28 6.09 11.78
CA LYS A 188 20.81 6.09 13.14
C LYS A 188 20.09 7.14 13.99
N SER A 189 19.78 6.78 15.23
CA SER A 189 19.34 7.73 16.26
C SER A 189 20.55 8.38 16.93
N PRO A 190 20.47 9.67 17.34
CA PRO A 190 21.57 10.39 17.98
C PRO A 190 22.14 9.66 19.21
#